data_AF-A0A7X2ML73-F1
#
_entry.id   AF-A0A7X2ML73-F1
#
_cell.length_a   1.000
_cell.length_b   1.000
_cell.length_c   1.000
_cell.angle_alpha   90.00
_cell.angle_beta   90.00
_cell.angle_gamma   90.00
#
_symmetry.space_group_name_H-M   'P 1'
#
loop_
_entity.id
_entity.type
_entity.pdbx_description
1 polymer ?
#
loop_
_entity_poly.entity_id
_entity_poly.type
_entity_poly.pdbx_seq_one_letter_code
_entity_poly.pdbx_strand_id
1 'polypeptide(L)'
;METRLRTAAVALAAALTSPTLYAAIDNIDFHGYLRGGVGVSQDGGIEEYQKNKIGRLGNEADTYGEVELGSEVYKKDDVSFYVDTMVSMFSDGSNDNETTFGDDAQFGLRQLNLQIKGLVPGDKNAVIWGGKRYYQRHDLHIIDTKYWNISGSGAGIENYT
;
A
#
# COMPACT_ATOMS: atom_id res chain seq x y z
N MET A 1 33.96 7.67 32.36
CA MET A 1 33.57 8.60 31.28
C MET A 1 32.07 8.42 31.09
N GLU A 2 31.27 9.13 31.88
CA GLU A 2 29.81 8.93 32.01
C GLU A 2 29.07 9.90 31.08
N THR A 3 29.11 9.65 29.77
CA THR A 3 28.30 10.43 28.82
C THR A 3 26.85 10.00 28.97
N ARG A 4 26.16 10.74 29.85
CA ARG A 4 24.81 10.53 30.36
C ARG A 4 23.82 10.14 29.25
N LEU A 5 23.16 8.98 29.41
CA LEU A 5 21.98 8.55 28.61
C LEU A 5 20.95 9.67 28.41
N ARG A 6 20.86 10.60 29.37
CA ARG A 6 19.96 11.77 29.34
C ARG A 6 20.27 12.73 28.18
N THR A 7 21.53 12.93 27.83
CA THR A 7 21.94 13.82 26.73
C THR A 7 21.60 13.19 25.38
N ALA A 8 21.77 11.87 25.24
CA ALA A 8 21.37 11.13 24.04
C ALA A 8 19.84 11.11 23.87
N ALA A 9 19.07 10.90 24.95
CA ALA A 9 17.62 10.94 24.91
C ALA A 9 17.07 12.33 24.52
N VAL A 10 17.66 13.41 25.03
CA VAL A 10 17.28 14.78 24.67
C VAL A 10 17.66 15.11 23.23
N ALA A 11 18.82 14.69 22.76
CA ALA A 11 19.22 14.87 21.37
C ALA A 11 18.30 14.10 20.40
N LEU A 12 17.90 12.88 20.76
CA LEU A 12 16.94 12.08 19.99
C LEU A 12 15.55 12.73 19.97
N ALA A 13 15.06 13.20 21.12
CA ALA A 13 13.79 13.92 21.19
C ALA A 13 13.81 15.24 20.39
N ALA A 14 14.93 15.98 20.41
CA ALA A 14 15.12 17.18 19.61
C ALA A 14 15.20 16.90 18.10
N ALA A 15 15.80 15.77 17.69
CA ALA A 15 15.84 15.33 16.30
C ALA A 15 14.44 14.91 15.81
N LEU A 16 13.69 14.16 16.63
CA LEU A 16 12.33 13.73 16.36
C LEU A 16 11.33 14.89 16.31
N THR A 17 11.63 16.01 16.98
CA THR A 17 10.80 17.22 16.97
C THR A 17 11.32 18.30 16.02
N SER A 18 12.36 18.00 15.22
CA SER A 18 12.91 18.96 14.27
C SER A 18 11.87 19.30 13.19
N PRO A 19 11.65 20.58 12.87
CA PRO A 19 10.72 21.00 11.82
C PRO A 19 11.00 20.36 10.45
N THR A 20 12.26 20.01 10.20
CA THR A 20 12.69 19.29 8.99
C THR A 20 12.15 17.87 8.92
N LEU A 21 11.98 17.18 10.06
CA LEU A 21 11.38 15.86 10.08
C LEU A 21 9.85 15.95 9.89
N TYR A 22 9.20 16.95 10.52
CA TYR A 22 7.78 17.23 10.31
C TYR A 22 7.45 17.56 8.84
N ALA A 23 8.26 18.39 8.19
CA ALA A 23 8.10 18.69 6.76
C ALA A 23 8.36 17.48 5.85
N ALA A 24 9.15 16.50 6.29
CA ALA A 24 9.40 15.27 5.53
C ALA A 24 8.25 14.26 5.66
N ILE A 25 7.60 14.16 6.82
CA ILE A 25 6.41 13.31 7.04
C ILE A 25 5.13 13.93 6.47
N ASP A 26 5.00 15.26 6.41
CA ASP A 26 3.85 15.94 5.78
C ASP A 26 3.72 15.64 4.28
N ASN A 27 4.80 15.18 3.63
CA ASN A 27 4.82 14.83 2.21
C ASN A 27 4.64 13.33 1.94
N ILE A 28 4.25 12.54 2.95
CA ILE A 28 3.97 11.11 2.79
C ILE A 28 2.46 10.89 2.79
N ASP A 29 1.95 10.41 1.67
CA ASP A 29 0.59 9.92 1.54
C ASP A 29 0.51 8.49 2.08
N PHE A 30 -0.37 8.27 3.05
CA PHE A 30 -0.64 6.95 3.62
C PHE A 30 -2.00 6.43 3.13
N HIS A 31 -1.96 5.34 2.37
CA HIS A 31 -3.13 4.65 1.86
C HIS A 31 -3.05 3.14 2.14
N GLY A 32 -4.15 2.43 1.90
CA GLY A 32 -4.15 0.99 2.09
C GLY A 32 -5.53 0.37 2.11
N TYR A 33 -5.53 -0.92 2.35
CA TYR A 33 -6.72 -1.74 2.54
C TYR A 33 -6.40 -2.78 3.62
N LEU A 34 -7.30 -2.99 4.55
CA LEU A 34 -7.11 -3.96 5.63
C LEU A 34 -8.39 -4.77 5.82
N ARG A 35 -8.20 -6.07 6.04
CA ARG A 35 -9.23 -7.02 6.45
C ARG A 35 -8.61 -8.02 7.43
N GLY A 36 -9.33 -8.27 8.50
CA GLY A 36 -9.09 -9.35 9.43
C GLY A 36 -10.35 -9.52 10.26
N GLY A 37 -10.54 -10.71 10.82
CA GLY A 37 -11.77 -11.01 11.55
C GLY A 37 -11.69 -12.33 12.29
N VAL A 38 -12.76 -12.62 13.01
CA VAL A 38 -12.97 -13.88 13.71
C VAL A 38 -14.29 -14.48 13.27
N GLY A 39 -14.37 -15.81 13.26
CA GLY A 39 -15.55 -16.53 12.84
C GLY A 39 -15.66 -17.87 13.56
N VAL A 40 -16.88 -18.39 13.65
CA VAL A 40 -17.16 -19.71 14.23
C VAL A 40 -18.25 -20.39 13.43
N SER A 41 -17.98 -21.64 13.04
CA SER A 41 -18.90 -22.56 12.42
C SER A 41 -19.40 -23.58 13.43
N GLN A 42 -20.30 -24.48 13.01
CA GLN A 42 -20.78 -25.56 13.86
C GLN A 42 -19.65 -26.50 14.31
N ASP A 43 -18.58 -26.59 13.51
CA ASP A 43 -17.38 -27.38 13.76
C ASP A 43 -16.22 -26.56 14.37
N GLY A 44 -16.45 -25.26 14.65
CA GLY A 44 -15.57 -24.42 15.47
C GLY A 44 -14.58 -23.52 14.71
N GLY A 45 -14.60 -23.49 13.38
CA GLY A 45 -13.68 -22.71 12.55
C GLY A 45 -14.32 -21.52 11.82
N ILE A 46 -13.51 -20.60 11.29
CA ILE A 46 -13.96 -19.65 10.27
C ILE A 46 -14.05 -20.38 8.93
N GLU A 47 -15.08 -20.07 8.13
CA GLU A 47 -15.37 -20.79 6.89
C GLU A 47 -15.55 -19.80 5.74
N GLU A 48 -15.11 -20.21 4.55
CA GLU A 48 -15.36 -19.52 3.30
C GLU A 48 -16.07 -20.46 2.32
N TYR A 49 -17.11 -19.98 1.66
CA TYR A 49 -17.82 -20.71 0.63
C TYR A 49 -18.13 -19.83 -0.59
N GLN A 50 -17.45 -20.10 -1.72
CA GLN A 50 -17.74 -19.47 -3.01
C GLN A 50 -17.87 -17.93 -2.98
N LYS A 51 -17.01 -17.21 -2.25
CA LYS A 51 -17.11 -15.74 -2.08
C LYS A 51 -17.23 -14.97 -3.39
N ASN A 52 -16.55 -15.43 -4.44
CA ASN A 52 -16.59 -14.82 -5.78
C ASN A 52 -17.92 -15.01 -6.53
N LYS A 53 -18.86 -15.80 -5.99
CA LYS A 53 -20.19 -16.04 -6.57
C LYS A 53 -21.30 -15.49 -5.69
N ILE A 54 -21.29 -15.83 -4.40
CA ILE A 54 -22.39 -15.52 -3.48
C ILE A 54 -22.17 -14.25 -2.65
N GLY A 55 -20.96 -13.71 -2.68
CA GLY A 55 -20.58 -12.51 -1.96
C GLY A 55 -19.63 -12.80 -0.81
N ARG A 56 -18.86 -11.78 -0.45
CA ARG A 56 -17.77 -11.84 0.54
C ARG A 56 -18.16 -11.42 1.96
N LEU A 57 -19.34 -10.84 2.17
CA LEU A 57 -19.75 -10.33 3.48
C LEU A 57 -19.88 -11.49 4.49
N GLY A 58 -18.99 -11.53 5.49
CA GLY A 58 -18.92 -12.62 6.47
C GLY A 58 -18.48 -13.97 5.88
N ASN A 59 -17.81 -13.95 4.73
CA ASN A 59 -17.48 -15.13 3.93
C ASN A 59 -16.03 -15.06 3.41
N GLU A 60 -15.12 -14.63 4.29
CA GLU A 60 -13.68 -14.56 4.05
C GLU A 60 -12.99 -15.09 5.30
N ALA A 61 -12.09 -16.05 5.12
CA ALA A 61 -11.44 -16.82 6.19
C ALA A 61 -9.93 -16.52 6.28
N ASP A 62 -9.55 -15.28 5.99
CA ASP A 62 -8.16 -14.82 5.91
C ASP A 62 -7.95 -13.48 6.61
N THR A 63 -6.68 -13.14 6.83
CA THR A 63 -6.24 -11.79 7.15
C THR A 63 -5.45 -11.25 5.97
N TYR A 64 -5.81 -10.06 5.50
CA TYR A 64 -5.19 -9.43 4.35
C TYR A 64 -5.01 -7.94 4.58
N GLY A 65 -3.81 -7.45 4.27
CA GLY A 65 -3.50 -6.03 4.35
C GLY A 65 -2.67 -5.55 3.18
N GLU A 66 -2.90 -4.31 2.77
CA GLU A 66 -2.05 -3.52 1.88
C GLU A 66 -1.74 -2.20 2.59
N VAL A 67 -0.45 -1.87 2.67
CA VAL A 67 0.03 -0.57 3.14
C VAL A 67 0.74 0.11 1.99
N GLU A 68 0.28 1.30 1.66
CA GLU A 68 0.79 2.14 0.58
C GLU A 68 1.37 3.43 1.15
N LEU A 69 2.58 3.75 0.70
CA LEU A 69 3.31 4.97 1.03
C LEU A 69 3.68 5.64 -0.29
N GLY A 70 3.08 6.80 -0.53
CA GLY A 70 3.35 7.63 -1.70
C GLY A 70 3.96 8.97 -1.30
N SER A 71 4.68 9.62 -2.21
CA SER A 71 5.22 10.96 -1.97
C SER A 71 5.51 11.71 -3.27
N GLU A 72 5.18 13.00 -3.30
CA GLU A 72 5.67 13.93 -4.32
C GLU A 72 7.12 14.32 -4.01
N VAL A 73 8.06 13.55 -4.56
CA VAL A 73 9.50 13.70 -4.28
C VAL A 73 10.15 14.86 -5.03
N TYR A 74 9.47 15.42 -6.03
CA TYR A 74 9.91 16.60 -6.76
C TYR A 74 8.72 17.40 -7.27
N LYS A 75 8.79 18.72 -7.08
CA LYS A 75 7.84 19.68 -7.64
C LYS A 75 8.57 20.93 -8.08
N LYS A 76 8.39 21.32 -9.33
CA LYS A 76 8.80 22.63 -9.86
C LYS A 76 7.85 23.05 -10.97
N ASP A 77 7.21 24.21 -10.79
CA ASP A 77 6.22 24.72 -11.73
C ASP A 77 5.14 23.63 -12.03
N ASP A 78 4.90 23.34 -13.30
CA ASP A 78 3.96 22.30 -13.74
C ASP A 78 4.52 20.87 -13.66
N VAL A 79 5.82 20.71 -13.43
CA VAL A 79 6.48 19.40 -13.42
C VAL A 79 6.47 18.82 -12.02
N SER A 80 5.99 17.59 -11.87
CA SER A 80 6.07 16.87 -10.60
C SER A 80 6.31 15.38 -10.75
N PHE A 81 6.97 14.80 -9.75
CA PHE A 81 7.38 13.40 -9.71
C PHE A 81 6.79 12.79 -8.45
N TYR A 82 6.02 11.73 -8.62
CA TYR A 82 5.40 11.00 -7.55
C TYR A 82 5.94 9.58 -7.50
N VAL A 83 6.46 9.17 -6.34
CA VAL A 83 6.89 7.79 -6.10
C VAL A 83 5.84 7.11 -5.24
N ASP A 84 5.44 5.92 -5.65
CA ASP A 84 4.41 5.14 -4.98
C ASP A 84 4.92 3.72 -4.70
N THR A 85 4.75 3.26 -3.47
CA THR A 85 5.17 1.93 -2.99
C THR A 85 4.06 1.30 -2.16
N MET A 86 3.76 0.02 -2.44
CA MET A 86 2.78 -0.74 -1.67
C MET A 86 3.31 -2.13 -1.32
N VAL A 87 3.19 -2.50 -0.05
CA VAL A 87 3.46 -3.84 0.46
C VAL A 87 2.15 -4.47 0.92
N SER A 88 1.94 -5.74 0.56
CA SER A 88 0.83 -6.54 1.08
C SER A 88 1.30 -7.58 2.09
N MET A 89 0.38 -7.99 2.96
CA MET A 89 0.46 -9.14 3.84
C MET A 89 -0.80 -10.00 3.67
N PHE A 90 -0.63 -11.31 3.67
CA PHE A 90 -1.71 -12.30 3.61
C PHE A 90 -1.38 -13.45 4.58
N SER A 91 -2.35 -13.89 5.36
CA SER A 91 -2.29 -15.07 6.23
C SER A 91 -3.69 -15.66 6.41
N ASP A 92 -3.79 -16.80 7.09
CA ASP A 92 -5.08 -17.37 7.50
C ASP A 92 -5.67 -16.72 8.76
N GLY A 93 -4.93 -15.84 9.45
CA GLY A 93 -5.39 -15.09 10.62
C GLY A 93 -5.52 -15.94 11.88
N SER A 94 -4.90 -17.12 11.92
CA SER A 94 -5.14 -18.12 12.97
C SER A 94 -4.35 -17.89 14.25
N ASN A 95 -3.24 -17.14 14.19
CA ASN A 95 -2.32 -16.95 15.31
C ASN A 95 -1.99 -15.48 15.57
N ASP A 96 -1.49 -15.19 16.77
CA ASP A 96 -0.90 -13.90 17.13
C ASP A 96 0.34 -13.60 16.25
N ASN A 97 1.26 -14.57 16.20
CA ASN A 97 2.52 -14.41 15.49
C ASN A 97 2.49 -15.15 14.16
N GLU A 98 2.21 -14.40 13.09
CA GLU A 98 2.19 -14.90 11.71
C GLU A 98 3.41 -14.40 10.95
N THR A 99 4.27 -15.33 10.52
CA THR A 99 5.59 -14.99 9.95
C THR A 99 5.82 -15.65 8.60
N THR A 100 6.82 -15.17 7.86
CA THR A 100 7.23 -15.81 6.61
C THR A 100 7.92 -17.16 6.81
N PHE A 101 8.20 -17.58 8.05
CA PHE A 101 8.74 -18.90 8.33
C PHE A 101 7.62 -19.92 8.42
N GLY A 102 7.75 -21.02 7.68
CA GLY A 102 6.75 -22.10 7.70
C GLY A 102 5.45 -21.76 6.96
N ASP A 103 5.49 -20.76 6.06
CA ASP A 103 4.38 -20.37 5.18
C ASP A 103 3.11 -19.85 5.89
N ASP A 104 3.26 -19.32 7.10
CA ASP A 104 2.17 -18.80 7.93
C ASP A 104 1.68 -17.40 7.47
N ALA A 105 2.59 -16.58 6.94
CA ALA A 105 2.26 -15.31 6.29
C ALA A 105 3.07 -15.09 5.01
N GLN A 106 2.44 -14.50 4.00
CA GLN A 106 3.07 -14.06 2.76
C GLN A 106 3.09 -12.54 2.66
N PHE A 107 4.27 -11.99 2.39
CA PHE A 107 4.45 -10.57 2.07
C PHE A 107 4.78 -10.38 0.60
N GLY A 108 4.31 -9.28 0.01
CA GLY A 108 4.54 -8.98 -1.40
C GLY A 108 4.72 -7.50 -1.68
N LEU A 109 5.70 -7.16 -2.51
CA LEU A 109 5.81 -5.82 -3.10
C LEU A 109 4.80 -5.71 -4.25
N ARG A 110 3.71 -4.97 -4.03
CA ARG A 110 2.57 -4.87 -4.95
C ARG A 110 2.71 -3.70 -5.91
N GLN A 111 3.16 -2.56 -5.41
CA GLN A 111 3.45 -1.36 -6.20
C GLN A 111 4.85 -0.86 -5.88
N LEU A 112 5.55 -0.42 -6.92
CA LEU A 112 6.78 0.35 -6.89
C LEU A 112 6.88 1.06 -8.23
N ASN A 113 6.37 2.28 -8.30
CA ASN A 113 6.26 3.03 -9.55
C ASN A 113 6.61 4.51 -9.39
N LEU A 114 7.05 5.11 -10.50
CA LEU A 114 7.26 6.53 -10.66
C LEU A 114 6.22 7.07 -11.63
N GLN A 115 5.62 8.21 -11.27
CA GLN A 115 4.64 8.94 -12.09
C GLN A 115 5.13 10.37 -12.27
N ILE A 116 5.15 10.85 -13.52
CA ILE A 116 5.70 12.17 -13.87
C ILE A 116 4.64 12.97 -14.62
N LYS A 117 4.32 14.15 -14.09
CA LYS A 117 3.39 15.14 -14.68
C LYS A 117 4.16 16.30 -15.32
N GLY A 118 3.54 16.94 -16.31
CA GLY A 118 4.02 18.20 -16.90
C GLY A 118 5.16 18.08 -17.92
N LEU A 119 5.62 16.87 -18.26
CA LEU A 119 6.69 16.65 -19.26
C LEU A 119 6.19 16.32 -20.67
N VAL A 120 4.90 16.02 -20.86
CA VAL A 120 4.34 15.71 -22.18
C VAL A 120 4.09 17.03 -22.93
N PRO A 121 4.68 17.23 -24.12
CA PRO A 121 4.46 18.44 -24.90
C PRO A 121 2.99 18.59 -25.31
N GLY A 122 2.41 19.77 -25.08
CA GLY A 122 1.03 20.09 -25.45
C GLY A 122 -0.03 19.65 -24.45
N ASP A 123 0.30 18.79 -23.48
CA ASP A 123 -0.63 18.37 -22.42
C ASP A 123 0.11 18.21 -21.08
N LYS A 124 -0.09 19.19 -20.19
CA LYS A 124 0.54 19.20 -18.86
C LYS A 124 -0.12 18.22 -17.88
N ASN A 125 -1.32 17.76 -18.17
CA ASN A 125 -2.08 16.84 -17.31
C ASN A 125 -1.74 15.38 -17.58
N ALA A 126 -1.19 15.07 -18.75
CA ALA A 126 -0.72 13.74 -19.07
C ALA A 126 0.37 13.27 -18.09
N VAL A 127 0.26 12.01 -17.70
CA VAL A 127 1.16 11.37 -16.73
C VAL A 127 1.96 10.30 -17.44
N ILE A 128 3.28 10.44 -17.46
CA ILE A 128 4.20 9.37 -17.86
C ILE A 128 4.46 8.52 -16.61
N TRP A 129 4.31 7.21 -16.70
CA TRP A 129 4.58 6.32 -15.56
C TRP A 129 5.41 5.10 -15.94
N GLY A 130 6.11 4.55 -14.96
CA GLY A 130 6.88 3.32 -15.11
C GLY A 130 7.11 2.60 -13.78
N GLY A 131 7.16 1.27 -13.82
CA GLY A 131 7.36 0.41 -12.66
C GLY A 131 6.23 -0.58 -12.45
N LYS A 132 6.12 -1.14 -11.24
CA LYS A 132 5.06 -2.06 -10.84
C LYS A 132 3.88 -1.25 -10.30
N ARG A 133 2.71 -1.33 -10.96
CA ARG A 133 1.56 -0.48 -10.62
C ARG A 133 0.23 -1.23 -10.68
N TYR A 134 -0.69 -0.87 -9.79
CA TYR A 134 -2.11 -1.18 -9.94
C TYR A 134 -2.73 -0.25 -10.97
N TYR A 135 -2.76 -0.70 -12.22
CA TYR A 135 -3.16 0.15 -13.32
C TYR A 135 -4.66 0.05 -13.59
N GLN A 136 -5.38 1.11 -13.22
CA GLN A 136 -6.79 1.37 -13.55
C GLN A 136 -7.67 0.12 -13.45
N ARG A 137 -7.62 -0.53 -12.28
CA ARG A 137 -8.37 -1.77 -12.02
C ARG A 137 -9.84 -1.45 -11.86
N HIS A 138 -10.70 -2.34 -12.35
CA HIS A 138 -12.12 -2.31 -12.08
C HIS A 138 -12.58 -3.63 -11.46
N ASP A 139 -13.34 -3.51 -10.38
CA ASP A 139 -13.80 -4.65 -9.59
C ASP A 139 -15.29 -4.58 -9.24
N LEU A 140 -15.82 -5.76 -8.93
CA LEU A 140 -17.11 -5.94 -8.28
C LEU A 140 -16.84 -6.24 -6.81
N HIS A 141 -16.83 -5.19 -6.00
CA HIS A 141 -16.40 -5.25 -4.60
C HIS A 141 -17.09 -6.37 -3.81
N ILE A 142 -18.41 -6.53 -3.96
CA ILE A 142 -19.20 -7.47 -3.17
C ILE A 142 -18.80 -8.95 -3.39
N ILE A 143 -18.15 -9.28 -4.50
CA ILE A 143 -17.66 -10.63 -4.84
C ILE A 143 -16.14 -10.68 -5.05
N ASP A 144 -15.40 -9.64 -4.62
CA ASP A 144 -13.94 -9.53 -4.74
C ASP A 144 -13.37 -9.93 -6.12
N THR A 145 -14.11 -9.63 -7.19
CA THR A 145 -13.76 -10.07 -8.55
C THR A 145 -13.38 -8.88 -9.40
N LYS A 146 -12.13 -8.87 -9.87
CA LYS A 146 -11.60 -7.88 -10.81
C LYS A 146 -11.89 -8.34 -12.23
N TYR A 147 -12.81 -7.68 -12.92
CA TYR A 147 -13.13 -7.99 -14.32
C TYR A 147 -12.22 -7.28 -15.31
N TRP A 148 -11.52 -6.22 -14.87
CA TRP A 148 -10.46 -5.58 -15.62
C TRP A 148 -9.26 -5.31 -14.71
N ASN A 149 -8.15 -5.99 -15.00
CA ASN A 149 -6.91 -5.83 -14.24
C ASN A 149 -5.69 -6.15 -15.11
N ILE A 150 -4.97 -5.12 -15.57
CA ILE A 150 -3.70 -5.24 -16.29
C ILE A 150 -2.50 -4.83 -15.43
N SER A 151 -2.65 -4.93 -14.10
CA SER A 151 -1.62 -4.53 -13.15
C SER A 151 -0.38 -5.41 -13.25
N GLY A 152 0.78 -4.81 -13.06
CA GLY A 152 2.05 -5.51 -13.21
C GLY A 152 3.18 -4.52 -13.40
N SER A 153 4.34 -5.05 -13.80
CA SER A 153 5.46 -4.21 -14.24
C SER A 153 5.15 -3.70 -15.64
N GLY A 154 5.23 -2.39 -15.83
CA GLY A 154 4.95 -1.77 -17.12
C GLY A 154 5.41 -0.31 -17.16
N ALA A 155 4.99 0.36 -18.23
CA ALA A 155 5.13 1.79 -18.40
C ALA A 155 4.04 2.27 -19.36
N GLY A 156 3.72 3.56 -19.32
CA GLY A 156 2.72 4.14 -20.20
C GLY A 156 2.56 5.64 -20.03
N ILE A 157 1.62 6.19 -20.80
CA ILE A 157 1.13 7.56 -20.65
C ILE A 157 -0.37 7.46 -20.42
N GLU A 158 -0.87 8.15 -19.39
CA GLU A 158 -2.30 8.21 -19.08
C GLU A 158 -2.79 9.66 -19.00
N ASN A 159 -4.12 9.82 -19.05
CA ASN A 159 -4.81 11.12 -19.01
C ASN A 159 -4.40 12.10 -20.12
N TYR A 160 -3.97 11.58 -21.28
CA TYR A 160 -3.68 12.38 -22.46
C TYR A 160 -4.98 12.83 -23.14
N THR A 161 -5.10 14.13 -23.44
CA THR A 161 -6.27 14.74 -24.11
C THR A 161 -5.88 15.46 -25.40
#